data_AF-K2S4M6-F1
#
_entry.id   AF-K2S4M6-F1
#
_cell.length_a   1.000
_cell.length_b   1.000
_cell.length_c   1.000
_cell.angle_alpha   90.00
_cell.angle_beta   90.00
_cell.angle_gamma   90.00
#
_symmetry.space_group_name_H-M   'P 1'
#
loop_
_entity.id
_entity.type
_entity.pdbx_description
1 polymer ?
#
loop_
_entity_poly.entity_id
_entity_poly.type
_entity_poly.pdbx_seq_one_letter_code
_entity_poly.pdbx_strand_id
1 'polypeptide(L)'
;MFIHQLLSTGALQRHIDDVLVPTYRRRYHALMSAIHEYLVPLGVVIDVGEGYEVSSSPAMQAFKGSSRNYPKSAGGFFTYLMLPPDLPPASKIAAVARERHECKFAFGDMFRIEGDSGSADRARQKGGFEMGIRLCWAWHVEEELVEGVRRIAKAIHDVRKEQTQKAQ
;
A
#
# COMPACT_ATOMS: atom_id res chain seq x y z
N MET A 1 1.22 -11.18 -36.97
CA MET A 1 0.58 -10.56 -35.79
C MET A 1 1.62 -10.42 -34.68
N PHE A 2 1.84 -9.20 -34.15
CA PHE A 2 2.94 -8.87 -33.23
C PHE A 2 2.94 -9.68 -31.92
N ILE A 3 1.78 -9.87 -31.29
CA ILE A 3 1.67 -10.65 -30.03
C ILE A 3 2.05 -12.12 -30.23
N HIS A 4 1.59 -12.75 -31.32
CA HIS A 4 1.96 -14.13 -31.63
C HIS A 4 3.47 -14.30 -31.72
N GLN A 5 4.16 -13.36 -32.38
CA GLN A 5 5.62 -13.39 -32.50
C GLN A 5 6.33 -13.15 -31.16
N LEU A 6 5.83 -12.23 -30.32
CA LEU A 6 6.39 -12.02 -28.97
C LEU A 6 6.32 -13.28 -28.10
N LEU A 7 5.22 -14.03 -28.20
CA LEU A 7 5.02 -15.27 -27.48
C LEU A 7 5.86 -16.41 -28.07
N SER A 8 5.77 -16.64 -29.38
CA SER A 8 6.40 -17.79 -30.04
C SER A 8 7.93 -17.73 -30.03
N THR A 9 8.51 -16.53 -30.00
CA THR A 9 9.97 -16.35 -29.93
C THR A 9 10.51 -16.33 -28.50
N GLY A 10 9.64 -16.41 -27.49
CA GLY A 10 9.99 -16.23 -26.08
C GLY A 10 10.46 -14.82 -25.72
N ALA A 11 10.28 -13.84 -26.61
CA ALA A 11 10.70 -12.46 -26.36
C ALA A 11 9.98 -11.83 -25.16
N LEU A 12 8.69 -12.15 -24.98
CA LEU A 12 7.94 -11.72 -23.79
C LEU A 12 8.53 -12.30 -22.50
N GLN A 13 8.84 -13.60 -22.48
CA GLN A 13 9.39 -14.27 -21.30
C GLN A 13 10.74 -13.66 -20.90
N ARG A 14 11.65 -13.49 -21.87
CA ARG A 14 12.94 -12.82 -21.64
C ARG A 14 12.76 -11.39 -21.12
N HIS A 15 11.82 -10.62 -21.67
CA HIS A 15 11.57 -9.27 -21.17
C HIS A 15 11.03 -9.27 -19.72
N ILE A 16 10.17 -10.23 -19.38
CA ILE A 16 9.69 -10.40 -18.01
C ILE A 16 10.85 -10.72 -17.07
N ASP A 17 11.67 -11.72 -17.41
CA ASP A 17 12.72 -12.24 -16.54
C ASP A 17 13.92 -11.29 -16.41
N ASP A 18 14.33 -10.68 -17.51
CA ASP A 18 15.58 -9.91 -17.59
C ASP A 18 15.35 -8.41 -17.34
N VAL A 19 14.12 -7.91 -17.51
CA VAL A 19 13.81 -6.48 -17.39
C VAL A 19 12.78 -6.19 -16.31
N LEU A 20 11.56 -6.75 -16.42
CA LEU A 20 10.46 -6.37 -15.53
C LEU A 20 10.66 -6.87 -14.11
N VAL A 21 10.97 -8.16 -13.92
CA VAL A 21 11.17 -8.74 -12.58
C VAL A 21 12.31 -8.05 -11.82
N PRO A 22 13.51 -7.83 -12.40
CA PRO A 22 14.58 -7.10 -11.72
C PRO A 22 14.19 -5.66 -11.40
N THR A 23 13.50 -4.97 -12.31
CA THR A 23 13.07 -3.58 -12.11
C THR A 23 12.06 -3.46 -10.98
N TYR A 24 11.00 -4.26 -10.99
CA TYR A 24 10.00 -4.22 -9.93
C TYR A 24 10.54 -4.69 -8.59
N ARG A 25 11.50 -5.61 -8.57
CA ARG A 25 12.19 -6.01 -7.33
C ARG A 25 12.95 -4.85 -6.70
N ARG A 26 13.73 -4.09 -7.47
CA ARG A 26 14.44 -2.90 -6.93
C ARG A 26 13.47 -1.85 -6.40
N ARG A 27 12.43 -1.55 -7.17
CA ARG A 27 11.39 -0.59 -6.76
C ARG A 27 10.60 -1.02 -5.53
N TYR A 28 10.28 -2.31 -5.41
CA TYR A 28 9.70 -2.89 -4.21
C TYR A 28 10.59 -2.65 -2.99
N HIS A 29 11.88 -2.99 -3.08
CA HIS A 29 12.80 -2.83 -1.94
C HIS A 29 13.01 -1.36 -1.57
N ALA A 30 13.10 -0.45 -2.56
CA ALA A 30 13.20 0.98 -2.31
C ALA A 30 11.98 1.51 -1.56
N LEU A 31 10.76 1.18 -2.02
CA LEU A 31 9.52 1.60 -1.38
C LEU A 31 9.39 1.00 0.03
N MET A 32 9.62 -0.30 0.20
CA MET A 32 9.51 -0.97 1.50
C MET A 32 10.55 -0.45 2.51
N SER A 33 11.76 -0.14 2.07
CA SER A 33 12.79 0.47 2.94
C SER A 33 12.35 1.85 3.41
N ALA A 34 11.84 2.68 2.49
CA ALA A 34 11.32 4.00 2.83
C ALA A 34 10.11 3.94 3.79
N ILE A 35 9.20 2.97 3.61
CA ILE A 35 8.06 2.78 4.51
C ILE A 35 8.55 2.45 5.93
N HIS A 36 9.51 1.52 6.06
CA HIS A 36 10.10 1.17 7.36
C HIS A 36 10.83 2.34 8.01
N GLU A 37 11.50 3.18 7.22
CA GLU A 37 12.27 4.32 7.73
C GLU A 37 11.36 5.49 8.15
N TYR A 38 10.34 5.82 7.35
CA TYR A 38 9.59 7.07 7.53
C TYR A 38 8.15 6.91 8.03
N LEU A 39 7.48 5.78 7.77
CA LEU A 39 6.07 5.60 8.12
C LEU A 39 5.86 4.70 9.34
N VAL A 40 6.63 3.61 9.45
CA VAL A 40 6.53 2.69 10.60
C VAL A 40 6.81 3.39 11.94
N PRO A 41 7.80 4.29 12.08
CA PRO A 41 8.01 5.04 13.32
C PRO A 41 6.84 5.96 13.69
N LEU A 42 5.99 6.30 12.72
CA LEU A 42 4.78 7.10 12.95
C LEU A 42 3.58 6.26 13.37
N GLY A 43 3.73 4.93 13.51
CA GLY A 43 2.66 4.00 13.89
C GLY A 43 1.91 3.40 12.70
N VAL A 44 2.33 3.67 11.46
CA VAL A 44 1.74 3.03 10.28
C VAL A 44 2.10 1.55 10.26
N VAL A 45 1.11 0.69 10.06
CA VAL A 45 1.27 -0.76 9.99
C VAL A 45 1.20 -1.19 8.54
N ILE A 46 2.09 -2.07 8.12
CA ILE A 46 1.97 -2.72 6.79
C ILE A 46 1.00 -3.89 6.95
N ASP A 47 -0.10 -3.85 6.20
CA ASP A 47 -1.17 -4.86 6.27
C ASP A 47 -1.42 -5.42 4.87
N VAL A 48 -0.67 -6.45 4.52
CA VAL A 48 -0.76 -7.14 3.23
C VAL A 48 -1.71 -8.35 3.28
N GLY A 49 -2.58 -8.42 4.29
CA GLY A 49 -3.48 -9.54 4.54
C GLY A 49 -2.76 -10.81 5.00
N GLU A 50 -3.53 -11.89 5.13
CA GLU A 50 -2.96 -13.21 5.35
C GLU A 50 -2.25 -13.67 4.07
N GLY A 51 -1.04 -14.20 4.21
CA GLY A 51 -0.35 -14.83 3.09
C GLY A 51 -1.24 -15.94 2.53
N TYR A 52 -1.39 -16.00 1.20
CA TYR A 52 -2.01 -17.13 0.54
C TYR A 52 -1.09 -18.35 0.71
N GLU A 53 -1.19 -19.03 1.84
CA GLU A 53 -0.64 -20.37 1.99
C GLU A 53 -1.64 -21.32 1.32
N VAL A 54 -1.18 -22.05 0.30
CA VAL A 54 -1.90 -23.22 -0.20
C VAL A 54 -1.86 -24.26 0.92
N SER A 55 -2.76 -24.10 1.89
CA SER A 55 -2.99 -25.10 2.91
C SER A 55 -3.71 -26.25 2.21
N SER A 56 -3.01 -27.36 2.05
CA SER A 56 -3.60 -28.64 1.67
C SER A 56 -4.52 -29.23 2.76
N SER A 57 -5.06 -28.40 3.67
CA SER A 57 -5.96 -28.86 4.72
C SER A 57 -6.95 -27.77 5.18
N PRO A 58 -8.28 -28.03 5.21
CA PRO A 58 -9.32 -27.01 5.43
C PRO A 58 -9.47 -26.52 6.88
N ALA A 59 -8.64 -26.98 7.82
CA ALA A 59 -8.96 -26.96 9.24
C ALA A 59 -8.43 -25.75 10.04
N MET A 60 -7.97 -24.67 9.40
CA MET A 60 -7.39 -23.54 10.14
C MET A 60 -7.79 -22.16 9.60
N GLN A 61 -9.10 -21.96 9.34
CA GLN A 61 -9.70 -20.63 9.24
C GLN A 61 -10.25 -20.21 10.60
N ALA A 62 -9.36 -19.90 11.53
CA ALA A 62 -9.71 -19.16 12.73
C ALA A 62 -8.92 -17.84 12.67
N PHE A 63 -9.66 -16.73 12.59
CA PHE A 63 -9.16 -15.36 12.63
C PHE A 63 -8.07 -15.20 13.69
N LYS A 64 -6.81 -15.28 13.25
CA LYS A 64 -5.63 -15.01 14.08
C LYS A 64 -5.03 -13.73 13.54
N GLY A 65 -5.27 -12.65 14.29
CA GLY A 65 -4.90 -11.29 13.91
C GLY A 65 -3.50 -11.20 13.30
N SER A 66 -3.42 -10.34 12.30
CA SER A 66 -2.26 -9.80 11.57
C SER A 66 -0.90 -10.16 12.19
N SER A 67 -0.49 -11.41 12.04
CA SER A 67 0.89 -11.78 12.30
C SER A 67 1.71 -11.13 11.19
N ARG A 68 2.82 -10.48 11.56
CA ARG A 68 3.73 -9.68 10.72
C ARG A 68 4.45 -10.51 9.64
N ASN A 69 3.72 -11.29 8.85
CA ASN A 69 4.25 -12.09 7.78
C ASN A 69 4.28 -11.23 6.51
N TYR A 70 5.32 -10.42 6.41
CA TYR A 70 5.74 -9.88 5.13
C TYR A 70 5.97 -11.05 4.16
N PRO A 71 5.55 -10.96 2.88
CA PRO A 71 5.88 -11.98 1.92
C PRO A 71 7.41 -12.12 1.88
N LYS A 72 7.90 -13.36 2.02
CA LYS A 72 9.34 -13.67 1.99
C LYS A 72 10.01 -13.26 0.67
N SER A 73 9.22 -12.97 -0.36
CA SER A 73 9.65 -12.62 -1.70
C SER A 73 8.99 -11.33 -2.17
N ALA A 74 9.74 -10.48 -2.88
CA ALA A 74 9.21 -9.33 -3.59
C ALA A 74 8.31 -9.80 -4.75
N GLY A 75 7.06 -9.34 -4.79
CA GLY A 75 6.09 -9.73 -5.81
C GLY A 75 4.89 -8.79 -5.88
N GLY A 76 4.23 -8.75 -7.04
CA GLY A 76 3.10 -7.87 -7.30
C GLY A 76 3.50 -6.43 -7.66
N PHE A 77 2.55 -5.51 -7.51
CA PHE A 77 2.70 -4.09 -7.85
C PHE A 77 2.29 -3.13 -6.73
N PHE A 78 1.68 -3.66 -5.66
CA PHE A 78 1.07 -2.88 -4.61
C PHE A 78 1.36 -3.43 -3.22
N THR A 79 1.49 -2.52 -2.26
CA THR A 79 1.45 -2.84 -0.82
C THR A 79 0.31 -2.05 -0.19
N TYR A 80 -0.16 -2.52 0.94
CA TYR A 80 -1.27 -1.92 1.66
C TYR A 80 -0.83 -1.63 3.10
N LEU A 81 -1.21 -0.45 3.58
CA LEU A 81 -0.78 0.13 4.85
C LEU A 81 -2.02 0.57 5.63
N MET A 82 -1.98 0.46 6.94
CA MET A 82 -3.00 0.93 7.86
C MET A 82 -2.46 2.09 8.68
N LEU A 83 -3.17 3.22 8.64
CA LEU A 83 -2.89 4.36 9.49
C LEU A 83 -3.20 4.03 10.97
N PRO A 84 -2.43 4.56 11.92
CA PRO A 84 -2.72 4.40 13.35
C PRO A 84 -4.02 5.11 13.75
N PRO A 85 -4.69 4.65 14.83
CA PRO A 85 -6.03 5.11 15.21
C PRO A 85 -6.09 6.55 15.74
N ASP A 86 -4.95 7.20 15.98
CA ASP A 86 -4.89 8.62 16.36
C ASP A 86 -5.11 9.57 15.17
N LEU A 87 -4.97 9.06 13.94
CA LEU A 87 -5.14 9.85 12.73
C LEU A 87 -6.61 9.83 12.23
N PRO A 88 -7.03 10.87 11.48
CA PRO A 88 -8.29 10.84 10.76
C PRO A 88 -8.25 9.81 9.59
N PRO A 89 -9.40 9.56 8.94
CA PRO A 89 -9.49 8.74 7.73
C PRO A 89 -8.41 9.04 6.69
N ALA A 90 -7.98 8.00 5.96
CA ALA A 90 -6.89 8.12 4.98
C ALA A 90 -7.19 9.13 3.88
N SER A 91 -8.48 9.37 3.56
CA SER A 91 -8.93 10.41 2.63
C SER A 91 -8.51 11.82 3.06
N LYS A 92 -8.51 12.11 4.38
CA LYS A 92 -8.04 13.40 4.91
C LYS A 92 -6.53 13.54 4.77
N ILE A 93 -5.76 12.49 5.06
CA ILE A 93 -4.30 12.50 4.87
C ILE A 93 -3.97 12.67 3.38
N ALA A 94 -4.69 11.99 2.48
CA ALA A 94 -4.51 12.10 1.04
C ALA A 94 -4.77 13.52 0.52
N ALA A 95 -5.79 14.21 1.04
CA ALA A 95 -6.06 15.60 0.71
C ALA A 95 -4.89 16.52 1.10
N VAL A 96 -4.40 16.39 2.34
CA VAL A 96 -3.25 17.19 2.84
C VAL A 96 -1.98 16.87 2.05
N ALA A 97 -1.69 15.60 1.79
CA ALA A 97 -0.54 15.17 1.01
C ALA A 97 -0.57 15.74 -0.42
N ARG A 98 -1.75 15.76 -1.04
CA ARG A 98 -1.94 16.32 -2.39
C ARG A 98 -1.76 17.83 -2.41
N GLU A 99 -2.39 18.54 -1.46
CA GLU A 99 -2.48 20.00 -1.47
C GLU A 99 -1.19 20.69 -1.01
N ARG A 100 -0.45 20.08 -0.06
CA ARG A 100 0.72 20.70 0.55
C ARG A 100 2.05 20.07 0.17
N HIS A 101 2.03 18.79 -0.18
CA HIS A 101 3.24 18.00 -0.45
C HIS A 101 3.26 17.44 -1.88
N GLU A 102 2.29 17.82 -2.72
CA GLU A 102 2.14 17.39 -4.12
C GLU A 102 2.23 15.86 -4.28
N CYS A 103 1.73 15.12 -3.30
CA CYS A 103 1.79 13.65 -3.27
C CYS A 103 0.38 13.05 -3.39
N LYS A 104 0.22 12.11 -4.33
CA LYS A 104 -1.04 11.38 -4.55
C LYS A 104 -0.83 9.90 -4.25
N PHE A 105 -1.76 9.32 -3.50
CA PHE A 105 -1.82 7.89 -3.25
C PHE A 105 -3.27 7.44 -3.17
N ALA A 106 -3.51 6.14 -3.37
CA ALA A 106 -4.85 5.58 -3.23
C ALA A 106 -5.15 5.34 -1.75
N PHE A 107 -6.37 5.69 -1.33
CA PHE A 107 -6.84 5.56 0.05
C PHE A 107 -8.12 4.73 0.11
N GLY A 108 -8.41 4.20 1.29
CA GLY A 108 -9.52 3.29 1.60
C GLY A 108 -10.82 3.53 0.87
N ASP A 109 -11.36 4.74 0.98
CA ASP A 109 -12.66 5.10 0.42
C ASP A 109 -12.77 4.87 -1.09
N MET A 110 -11.65 4.92 -1.82
CA MET A 110 -11.61 4.64 -3.27
C MET A 110 -11.94 3.17 -3.60
N PHE A 111 -11.87 2.27 -2.63
CA PHE A 111 -12.12 0.83 -2.79
C PHE A 111 -13.53 0.41 -2.35
N ARG A 112 -14.38 1.37 -1.99
CA ARG A 112 -15.79 1.10 -1.70
C ARG A 112 -16.49 0.56 -2.94
N ILE A 113 -17.32 -0.46 -2.73
CA ILE A 113 -18.10 -1.08 -3.80
C ILE A 113 -19.42 -0.31 -3.93
N GLU A 114 -19.62 0.33 -5.08
CA GLU A 114 -20.88 0.99 -5.40
C GLU A 114 -22.01 -0.05 -5.51
N GLY A 115 -23.17 0.26 -4.93
CA GLY A 115 -24.30 -0.65 -4.88
C GLY A 115 -24.29 -1.66 -3.71
N ASP A 116 -23.19 -1.79 -2.96
CA ASP A 116 -23.14 -2.57 -1.72
C ASP A 116 -23.32 -1.66 -0.50
N SER A 117 -24.53 -1.69 0.08
CA SER A 117 -24.89 -0.89 1.25
C SER A 117 -23.98 -1.17 2.46
N GLY A 118 -23.51 -2.41 2.62
CA GLY A 118 -22.62 -2.80 3.71
C GLY A 118 -21.15 -2.43 3.48
N SER A 119 -20.75 -2.10 2.25
CA SER A 119 -19.36 -1.71 1.96
C SER A 119 -18.94 -0.46 2.74
N ALA A 120 -19.87 0.45 2.97
CA ALA A 120 -19.65 1.67 3.74
C ALA A 120 -19.33 1.38 5.20
N ASP A 121 -20.09 0.47 5.79
CA ASP A 121 -19.98 0.13 7.20
C ASP A 121 -18.73 -0.70 7.45
N ARG A 122 -18.39 -1.61 6.53
CA ARG A 122 -17.11 -2.34 6.56
C ARG A 122 -15.88 -1.46 6.38
N ALA A 123 -16.02 -0.29 5.72
CA ALA A 123 -14.94 0.68 5.63
C ALA A 123 -14.67 1.36 6.98
N ARG A 124 -15.75 1.78 7.66
CA ARG A 124 -15.72 2.58 8.89
C ARG A 124 -15.53 1.78 10.18
N GLN A 125 -15.77 0.47 10.15
CA GLN A 125 -15.57 -0.37 11.33
C GLN A 125 -14.11 -0.28 11.83
N LYS A 126 -13.88 -0.63 13.10
CA LYS A 126 -12.52 -0.68 13.65
C LYS A 126 -11.66 -1.67 12.87
N GLY A 127 -10.51 -1.21 12.35
CA GLY A 127 -9.66 -2.00 11.45
C GLY A 127 -10.21 -2.12 10.02
N GLY A 128 -11.27 -1.38 9.70
CA GLY A 128 -11.83 -1.26 8.36
C GLY A 128 -10.94 -0.45 7.43
N PHE A 129 -11.17 -0.62 6.14
CA PHE A 129 -10.27 -0.15 5.09
C PHE A 129 -10.27 1.37 4.89
N GLU A 130 -11.16 2.15 5.54
CA GLU A 130 -11.16 3.63 5.50
C GLU A 130 -9.82 4.23 6.01
N MET A 131 -9.15 3.52 6.92
CA MET A 131 -7.82 3.86 7.45
C MET A 131 -6.68 3.39 6.55
N GLY A 132 -6.99 2.71 5.45
CA GLY A 132 -6.01 2.06 4.60
C GLY A 132 -5.46 2.94 3.49
N ILE A 133 -4.21 2.69 3.13
CA ILE A 133 -3.48 3.34 2.04
C ILE A 133 -2.90 2.25 1.15
N ARG A 134 -3.07 2.38 -0.17
CA ARG A 134 -2.44 1.49 -1.16
C ARG A 134 -1.36 2.23 -1.94
N LEU A 135 -0.13 1.73 -1.87
CA LEU A 135 1.01 2.29 -2.58
C LEU A 135 1.41 1.38 -3.76
N CYS A 136 1.85 2.00 -4.86
CA CYS A 136 2.18 1.32 -6.11
C CYS A 136 3.65 1.58 -6.49
N TRP A 137 4.37 0.54 -6.91
CA TRP A 137 5.76 0.65 -7.40
C TRP A 137 5.91 0.35 -8.91
N ALA A 138 4.80 0.29 -9.65
CA ALA A 138 4.83 -0.09 -11.06
C ALA A 138 5.32 1.03 -12.00
N TRP A 139 5.14 2.30 -11.63
CA TRP A 139 5.38 3.43 -12.52
C TRP A 139 6.69 4.18 -12.22
N HIS A 140 6.77 4.77 -11.03
CA HIS A 140 7.86 5.64 -10.59
C HIS A 140 9.20 4.91 -10.45
N VAL A 141 10.29 5.67 -10.58
CA VAL A 141 11.65 5.20 -10.26
C VAL A 141 11.89 5.19 -8.75
N GLU A 142 12.94 4.49 -8.33
CA GLU A 142 13.30 4.25 -6.94
C GLU A 142 13.34 5.54 -6.10
N GLU A 143 13.97 6.61 -6.58
CA GLU A 143 14.12 7.88 -5.86
C GLU A 143 12.78 8.59 -5.65
N GLU A 144 11.92 8.56 -6.66
CA GLU A 144 10.57 9.14 -6.61
C GLU A 144 9.67 8.39 -5.64
N LEU A 145 9.80 7.06 -5.55
CA LEU A 145 9.08 6.23 -4.58
C LEU A 145 9.47 6.60 -3.14
N VAL A 146 10.77 6.76 -2.89
CA VAL A 146 11.29 7.15 -1.56
C VAL A 146 10.79 8.56 -1.20
N GLU A 147 10.87 9.51 -2.14
CA GLU A 147 10.38 10.87 -1.91
C GLU A 147 8.86 10.92 -1.68
N GLY A 148 8.09 10.14 -2.42
CA GLY A 148 6.64 9.99 -2.20
C GLY A 148 6.33 9.54 -0.78
N VAL A 149 7.07 8.56 -0.25
CA VAL A 149 6.90 8.09 1.12
C VAL A 149 7.26 9.18 2.15
N ARG A 150 8.34 9.96 1.93
CA ARG A 150 8.68 11.10 2.80
C ARG A 150 7.58 12.16 2.81
N ARG A 151 6.97 12.44 1.66
CA ARG A 151 5.84 13.40 1.55
C ARG A 151 4.61 12.91 2.31
N ILE A 152 4.33 11.61 2.31
CA ILE A 152 3.27 11.02 3.14
C ILE A 152 3.59 11.22 4.63
N ALA A 153 4.84 10.98 5.06
CA ALA A 153 5.27 11.20 6.43
C ALA A 153 5.06 12.67 6.88
N LYS A 154 5.44 13.63 6.02
CA LYS A 154 5.19 15.06 6.27
C LYS A 154 3.70 15.37 6.42
N ALA A 155 2.84 14.82 5.56
CA ALA A 155 1.39 14.99 5.66
C ALA A 155 0.83 14.46 6.99
N ILE A 156 1.31 13.31 7.47
CA ILE A 156 0.94 12.74 8.78
C ILE A 156 1.36 13.70 9.92
N HIS A 157 2.58 14.24 9.87
CA HIS A 157 3.04 15.21 10.88
C HIS A 157 2.19 16.48 10.91
N ASP A 158 1.87 17.04 9.74
CA ASP A 158 1.03 18.24 9.64
C ASP A 158 -0.35 18.01 10.27
N VAL A 159 -0.98 16.87 9.95
CA VAL A 159 -2.30 16.54 10.48
C VAL A 159 -2.28 16.37 12.00
N ARG A 160 -1.27 15.69 12.55
CA ARG A 160 -1.09 15.56 14.01
C ARG A 160 -0.92 16.93 14.67
N LYS A 161 -0.07 17.79 14.10
CA LYS A 161 0.17 19.14 14.63
C LYS A 161 -1.11 19.96 14.68
N GLU A 162 -1.94 19.89 13.64
CA GLU A 162 -3.24 20.58 13.60
C GLU A 162 -4.24 20.03 14.61
N GLN A 163 -4.26 18.71 14.83
CA GLN A 163 -5.13 18.10 15.85
C GLN A 163 -4.74 18.58 17.26
N THR A 164 -3.44 18.69 17.56
CA THR A 164 -2.97 19.22 18.85
C THR A 164 -3.34 20.68 19.06
N GLN A 165 -3.24 21.52 18.02
CA GLN A 165 -3.59 22.95 18.11
C GLN A 165 -5.09 23.20 18.30
N LYS A 166 -5.96 22.31 17.81
CA LYS A 166 -7.42 22.41 18.01
C LYS A 166 -7.89 21.91 19.37
N ALA A 167 -7.05 21.14 20.07
CA ALA A 167 -7.34 20.62 21.40
C ALA A 167 -6.89 21.56 22.53
N GLN A 168 -6.19 22.64 22.18
CA GLN A 168 -5.81 23.75 23.06
C GLN A 168 -6.79 24.90 22.88
#